data_AF-A0A2C9VJJ6-F1
#
_entry.id   AF-A0A2C9VJJ6-F1
#
_cell.length_a   1.000
_cell.length_b   1.000
_cell.length_c   1.000
_cell.angle_alpha   90.00
_cell.angle_beta   90.00
_cell.angle_gamma   90.00
#
_symmetry.space_group_name_H-M   'P 1'
#
loop_
_entity.id
_entity.type
_entity.pdbx_description
1 polymer ?
#
loop_
_entity_poly.entity_id
_entity_poly.type
_entity_poly.pdbx_seq_one_letter_code
_entity_poly.pdbx_strand_id
1 'polypeptide(L)'
;MKAAQKPGVIINLGSASGLYPMINDPIYSASKGGVVMFTRSLVPYKHQGIRINVLCPEFVETEMGLSVDAKFVDRVGGFVPMQMVVKGAFELITNDNKAGACLWITNRRGMEYWPTPTEEAKYLVRSSASRKRMSFKALVNVQLPQSFEKIVVHTLSHNFRNATCIIRAPLRLPIEANHVLVKVIYAGVNASDVNFSSGRYFTGNNKDIGSRLPCDAGFEAVGIIAAMGDSVRDLKVGTPAAIMTFGSYAEFTVVYHP
;
A
#
# COMPACT_ATOMS: atom_id res chain seq x y z
N MET A 1 -15.09 8.97 25.52
CA MET A 1 -15.72 7.65 25.81
C MET A 1 -14.90 6.87 26.83
N LYS A 2 -13.70 6.38 26.48
CA LYS A 2 -12.83 5.61 27.41
C LYS A 2 -12.48 6.37 28.69
N ALA A 3 -11.97 7.60 28.58
CA ALA A 3 -11.64 8.44 29.75
C ALA A 3 -12.88 8.76 30.62
N ALA A 4 -14.06 8.81 30.01
CA ALA A 4 -15.31 9.08 30.71
C ALA A 4 -16.01 7.80 31.19
N GLN A 5 -15.44 6.61 30.93
CA GLN A 5 -16.04 5.29 31.23
C GLN A 5 -17.50 5.15 30.75
N LYS A 6 -17.84 5.75 29.61
CA LYS A 6 -19.18 5.69 29.02
C LYS A 6 -19.17 4.87 27.72
N PRO A 7 -20.18 4.01 27.50
CA PRO A 7 -20.37 3.36 26.21
C PRO A 7 -20.64 4.39 25.12
N GLY A 8 -20.45 4.01 23.87
CA GLY A 8 -20.68 4.91 22.76
C GLY A 8 -20.53 4.27 21.40
N VAL A 9 -20.90 5.02 20.37
CA VAL A 9 -20.82 4.60 18.97
C VAL A 9 -20.03 5.63 18.19
N ILE A 10 -19.10 5.18 17.35
CA ILE A 10 -18.36 5.99 16.40
C ILE A 10 -18.67 5.46 15.01
N ILE A 11 -19.03 6.36 14.09
CA ILE A 11 -19.22 6.03 12.67
C ILE A 11 -18.13 6.74 11.89
N ASN A 12 -17.22 5.96 11.31
CA ASN A 12 -16.26 6.45 10.34
C ASN A 12 -16.93 6.61 8.98
N LEU A 13 -16.50 7.60 8.20
CA LEU A 13 -17.02 7.86 6.88
C LEU A 13 -16.07 7.30 5.81
N GLY A 14 -16.43 6.12 5.31
CA GLY A 14 -15.76 5.48 4.20
C GLY A 14 -16.24 6.02 2.86
N SER A 15 -16.31 5.13 1.87
CA SER A 15 -16.86 5.36 0.53
C SER A 15 -17.01 4.00 -0.13
N ALA A 16 -17.92 3.89 -1.08
CA ALA A 16 -17.99 2.73 -1.95
C ALA A 16 -16.64 2.45 -2.69
N SER A 17 -15.85 3.50 -2.96
CA SER A 17 -14.49 3.39 -3.52
C SER A 17 -13.47 2.71 -2.58
N GLY A 18 -13.80 2.55 -1.30
CA GLY A 18 -13.03 1.75 -0.35
C GLY A 18 -13.40 0.27 -0.33
N LEU A 19 -14.49 -0.12 -1.02
CA LEU A 19 -14.98 -1.49 -1.11
C LEU A 19 -14.68 -2.10 -2.48
N TYR A 20 -14.78 -1.29 -3.53
CA TYR A 20 -14.35 -1.61 -4.89
C TYR A 20 -13.50 -0.47 -5.47
N PRO A 21 -12.50 -0.77 -6.30
CA PRO A 21 -11.55 0.23 -6.74
C PRO A 21 -12.16 1.20 -7.75
N MET A 22 -11.93 2.50 -7.56
CA MET A 22 -12.06 3.48 -8.64
C MET A 22 -10.75 3.57 -9.42
N ILE A 23 -10.77 3.06 -10.64
CA ILE A 23 -9.59 2.98 -11.52
C ILE A 23 -8.96 4.35 -11.74
N ASN A 24 -9.78 5.40 -11.88
CA ASN A 24 -9.31 6.75 -12.17
C ASN A 24 -8.87 7.52 -10.90
N ASP A 25 -9.11 6.98 -9.71
CA ASP A 25 -8.68 7.59 -8.45
C ASP A 25 -8.20 6.52 -7.45
N PRO A 26 -7.02 5.91 -7.71
CA PRO A 26 -6.47 4.86 -6.86
C PRO A 26 -6.04 5.39 -5.49
N ILE A 27 -5.67 6.67 -5.38
CA ILE A 27 -5.25 7.29 -4.11
C ILE A 27 -6.46 7.46 -3.19
N TYR A 28 -7.58 7.96 -3.71
CA TYR A 28 -8.83 8.03 -2.96
C TYR A 28 -9.31 6.63 -2.57
N SER A 29 -9.27 5.67 -3.50
CA SER A 29 -9.66 4.28 -3.22
C SER A 29 -8.81 3.66 -2.11
N ALA A 30 -7.49 3.83 -2.16
CA ALA A 30 -6.57 3.36 -1.11
C ALA A 30 -6.87 4.03 0.24
N SER A 31 -7.10 5.35 0.24
CA SER A 31 -7.42 6.10 1.47
C SER A 31 -8.73 5.61 2.10
N LYS A 32 -9.78 5.43 1.29
CA LYS A 32 -11.09 4.96 1.76
C LYS A 32 -11.09 3.48 2.14
N GLY A 33 -10.34 2.63 1.43
CA GLY A 33 -10.07 1.25 1.86
C GLY A 33 -9.34 1.19 3.19
N GLY A 34 -8.40 2.13 3.41
CA GLY A 34 -7.74 2.34 4.69
C GLY A 34 -8.71 2.65 5.83
N VAL A 35 -9.72 3.51 5.62
CA VAL A 35 -10.77 3.80 6.63
C VAL A 35 -11.57 2.55 6.99
N VAL A 36 -11.89 1.71 6.01
CA VAL A 36 -12.62 0.46 6.23
C VAL A 36 -11.77 -0.50 7.07
N MET A 37 -10.50 -0.71 6.69
CA MET A 37 -9.59 -1.59 7.45
C MET A 37 -9.25 -1.03 8.84
N PHE A 38 -9.10 0.28 8.98
CA PHE A 38 -8.94 0.97 10.25
C PHE A 38 -10.14 0.74 11.17
N THR A 39 -11.35 0.81 10.64
CA THR A 39 -12.57 0.50 11.41
C THR A 39 -12.57 -0.95 11.90
N ARG A 40 -12.20 -1.90 11.02
CA ARG A 40 -12.13 -3.33 11.36
C ARG A 40 -11.06 -3.63 12.42
N SER A 41 -9.93 -2.93 12.42
CA SER A 41 -8.89 -3.12 13.43
C SER A 41 -9.28 -2.60 14.83
N LEU A 42 -10.33 -1.77 14.92
CA LEU A 42 -10.84 -1.21 16.17
C LEU A 42 -11.98 -2.02 16.81
N VAL A 43 -12.36 -3.17 16.25
CA VAL A 43 -13.37 -4.08 16.84
C VAL A 43 -13.15 -4.38 18.34
N PRO A 44 -11.92 -4.59 18.85
CA PRO A 44 -11.70 -4.90 20.26
C PRO A 44 -12.22 -3.86 21.25
N TYR A 45 -12.47 -2.61 20.82
CA TYR A 45 -13.09 -1.59 21.67
C TYR A 45 -14.53 -1.94 22.07
N LYS A 46 -15.18 -2.90 21.40
CA LYS A 46 -16.50 -3.42 21.79
C LYS A 46 -16.51 -3.93 23.23
N HIS A 47 -15.42 -4.55 23.71
CA HIS A 47 -15.29 -5.04 25.08
C HIS A 47 -15.30 -3.91 26.13
N GLN A 48 -15.07 -2.67 25.70
CA GLN A 48 -15.14 -1.46 26.54
C GLN A 48 -16.48 -0.71 26.34
N GLY A 49 -17.46 -1.33 25.70
CA GLY A 49 -18.76 -0.69 25.39
C GLY A 49 -18.71 0.33 24.26
N ILE A 50 -17.63 0.39 23.49
CA ILE A 50 -17.46 1.33 22.37
C ILE A 50 -17.56 0.57 21.06
N ARG A 51 -18.60 0.86 20.27
CA ARG A 51 -18.77 0.30 18.92
C ARG A 51 -18.25 1.27 17.89
N ILE A 52 -17.49 0.75 16.93
CA ILE A 52 -16.89 1.56 15.87
C ILE A 52 -17.23 0.87 14.56
N ASN A 53 -17.96 1.56 13.69
CA ASN A 53 -18.46 1.05 12.41
C ASN A 53 -18.11 2.05 11.30
N VAL A 54 -18.27 1.66 10.04
CA VAL A 54 -18.00 2.51 8.88
C VAL A 54 -19.21 2.55 7.96
N LEU A 55 -19.58 3.76 7.54
CA LEU A 55 -20.60 4.01 6.54
C LEU A 55 -19.93 4.30 5.19
N CYS A 56 -20.28 3.55 4.16
CA CYS A 56 -19.70 3.64 2.82
C CYS A 56 -20.79 3.96 1.80
N PRO A 57 -21.14 5.24 1.59
CA PRO A 57 -22.07 5.61 0.54
C PRO A 57 -21.40 5.60 -0.85
N GLU A 58 -22.21 5.41 -1.90
CA GLU A 58 -21.90 5.82 -3.27
C GLU A 58 -21.99 7.36 -3.40
N PHE A 59 -22.11 7.89 -4.62
CA PHE A 59 -22.17 9.34 -4.84
C PHE A 59 -23.34 9.96 -4.11
N VAL A 60 -23.09 11.00 -3.30
CA VAL A 60 -24.12 11.82 -2.64
C VAL A 60 -24.03 13.22 -3.21
N GLU A 61 -25.19 13.86 -3.44
CA GLU A 61 -25.29 15.21 -3.98
C GLU A 61 -24.71 16.23 -2.97
N THR A 62 -23.42 16.46 -3.11
CA THR A 62 -22.57 17.33 -2.30
C THR A 62 -21.68 18.10 -3.27
N GLU A 63 -21.02 19.17 -2.85
CA GLU A 63 -20.07 19.89 -3.71
C GLU A 63 -19.00 18.96 -4.31
N MET A 64 -18.48 18.01 -3.51
CA MET A 64 -17.56 16.98 -3.99
C MET A 64 -18.21 16.08 -5.04
N GLY A 65 -19.44 15.61 -4.82
CA GLY A 65 -20.16 14.77 -5.78
C GLY A 65 -20.49 15.50 -7.09
N LEU A 66 -20.84 16.78 -7.01
CA LEU A 66 -21.17 17.64 -8.16
C LEU A 66 -19.93 18.00 -8.99
N SER A 67 -18.73 17.91 -8.41
CA SER A 67 -17.47 18.11 -9.14
C SER A 67 -17.10 16.93 -10.07
N VAL A 68 -17.81 15.80 -9.96
CA VAL A 68 -17.60 14.62 -10.79
C VAL A 68 -18.45 14.72 -12.06
N ASP A 69 -17.96 14.19 -13.17
CA ASP A 69 -18.69 14.15 -14.44
C ASP A 69 -20.09 13.54 -14.27
N ALA A 70 -21.13 14.33 -14.59
CA ALA A 70 -22.52 13.94 -14.38
C ALA A 70 -22.89 12.67 -15.16
N LYS A 71 -22.37 12.48 -16.38
CA LYS A 71 -22.65 11.28 -17.19
C LYS A 71 -22.08 10.03 -16.52
N PHE A 72 -20.93 10.15 -15.84
CA PHE A 72 -20.37 9.08 -15.05
C PHE A 72 -21.25 8.75 -13.84
N VAL A 73 -21.67 9.76 -13.07
CA VAL A 73 -22.57 9.60 -11.91
C VAL A 73 -23.87 8.91 -12.33
N ASP A 74 -24.49 9.35 -13.42
CA ASP A 74 -25.71 8.73 -13.95
C ASP A 74 -25.50 7.26 -14.36
N ARG A 75 -24.39 6.97 -15.06
CA ARG A 75 -24.06 5.60 -15.49
C ARG A 75 -23.88 4.64 -14.32
N VAL A 76 -23.37 5.11 -13.19
CA VAL A 76 -23.18 4.26 -12.00
C VAL A 76 -24.44 4.16 -11.13
N GLY A 77 -25.47 4.97 -11.38
CA GLY A 77 -26.78 4.85 -10.72
C GLY A 77 -27.30 6.14 -10.11
N GLY A 78 -26.67 7.29 -10.40
CA GLY A 78 -27.08 8.60 -9.90
C GLY A 78 -26.64 8.87 -8.46
N PHE A 79 -27.07 10.01 -7.92
CA PHE A 79 -26.84 10.35 -6.51
C PHE A 79 -27.73 9.52 -5.58
N VAL A 80 -27.12 8.99 -4.53
CA VAL A 80 -27.80 8.37 -3.39
C VAL A 80 -28.58 9.44 -2.63
N PRO A 81 -29.88 9.25 -2.37
CA PRO A 81 -30.66 10.17 -1.58
C PRO A 81 -30.09 10.32 -0.17
N MET A 82 -29.95 11.56 0.33
CA MET A 82 -29.46 11.84 1.68
C MET A 82 -30.28 11.09 2.75
N GLN A 83 -31.58 10.93 2.53
CA GLN A 83 -32.44 10.15 3.42
C GLN A 83 -31.95 8.70 3.63
N MET A 84 -31.37 8.08 2.60
CA MET A 84 -30.81 6.73 2.70
C MET A 84 -29.52 6.73 3.53
N VAL A 85 -28.68 7.76 3.38
CA VAL A 85 -27.48 7.97 4.20
C VAL A 85 -27.83 8.13 5.67
N VAL A 86 -28.84 8.96 5.98
CA VAL A 86 -29.35 9.13 7.34
C VAL A 86 -29.85 7.79 7.90
N LYS A 87 -30.67 7.05 7.15
CA LYS A 87 -31.17 5.74 7.56
C LYS A 87 -30.02 4.77 7.88
N GLY A 88 -28.99 4.71 7.04
CA GLY A 88 -27.83 3.85 7.27
C GLY A 88 -26.99 4.26 8.47
N ALA A 89 -26.84 5.56 8.72
CA ALA A 89 -26.18 6.05 9.93
C ALA A 89 -26.95 5.62 11.18
N PHE A 90 -28.28 5.80 11.19
CA PHE A 90 -29.12 5.37 12.31
C PHE A 90 -29.10 3.85 12.52
N GLU A 91 -29.10 3.05 11.45
CA GLU A 91 -28.90 1.59 11.53
C GLU A 91 -27.61 1.23 12.28
N LEU A 92 -26.48 1.88 11.97
CA LEU A 92 -25.22 1.64 12.68
C LEU A 92 -25.22 2.15 14.13
N ILE A 93 -25.96 3.23 14.41
CA ILE A 93 -26.15 3.77 15.76
C ILE A 93 -26.95 2.79 16.62
N THR A 94 -28.07 2.27 16.11
CA THR A 94 -29.03 1.50 16.91
C THR A 94 -28.71 0.00 16.94
N ASN A 95 -28.09 -0.56 15.90
CA ASN A 95 -27.77 -1.98 15.83
C ASN A 95 -26.51 -2.33 16.64
N ASP A 96 -26.70 -2.83 17.85
CA ASP A 96 -25.63 -3.19 18.80
C ASP A 96 -24.93 -4.53 18.49
N ASN A 97 -25.53 -5.36 17.64
CA ASN A 97 -24.96 -6.63 17.21
C ASN A 97 -23.76 -6.46 16.27
N LYS A 98 -23.56 -5.26 15.72
CA LYS A 98 -22.56 -4.97 14.69
C LYS A 98 -21.47 -4.04 15.23
N ALA A 99 -20.23 -4.55 15.30
CA ALA A 99 -19.02 -3.78 15.61
C ALA A 99 -17.95 -4.08 14.58
N GLY A 100 -17.23 -3.06 14.11
CA GLY A 100 -16.32 -3.12 12.97
C GLY A 100 -17.02 -3.32 11.63
N ALA A 101 -18.35 -3.24 11.61
CA ALA A 101 -19.13 -3.52 10.43
C ALA A 101 -19.02 -2.36 9.43
N CYS A 102 -19.00 -2.71 8.15
CA CYS A 102 -19.12 -1.76 7.05
C CYS A 102 -20.55 -1.82 6.51
N LEU A 103 -21.24 -0.69 6.47
CA LEU A 103 -22.54 -0.58 5.82
C LEU A 103 -22.37 0.18 4.50
N TRP A 104 -22.59 -0.52 3.39
CA TRP A 104 -22.57 0.03 2.05
C TRP A 104 -23.96 0.57 1.69
N ILE A 105 -24.01 1.80 1.17
CA ILE A 105 -25.24 2.43 0.69
C ILE A 105 -25.13 2.67 -0.81
N THR A 106 -26.03 2.07 -1.58
CA THR A 106 -26.05 2.13 -3.05
C THR A 106 -27.47 2.26 -3.58
N ASN A 107 -27.65 2.99 -4.69
CA ASN A 107 -28.95 3.08 -5.34
C ASN A 107 -29.43 1.74 -5.90
N ARG A 108 -28.52 0.82 -6.20
CA ARG A 108 -28.86 -0.47 -6.84
C ARG A 108 -29.29 -1.54 -5.85
N ARG A 109 -28.78 -1.50 -4.61
CA ARG A 109 -28.99 -2.55 -3.59
C ARG A 109 -29.54 -2.02 -2.27
N GLY A 110 -29.68 -0.72 -2.11
CA GLY A 110 -30.04 -0.11 -0.83
C GLY A 110 -28.89 -0.16 0.17
N MET A 111 -29.17 -0.67 1.37
CA MET A 111 -28.20 -0.77 2.46
C MET A 111 -27.76 -2.23 2.66
N GLU A 112 -26.47 -2.50 2.52
CA GLU A 112 -25.91 -3.86 2.58
C GLU A 112 -24.68 -3.89 3.50
N TYR A 113 -24.63 -4.83 4.44
CA TYR A 113 -23.42 -5.04 5.23
C TYR A 113 -22.33 -5.69 4.36
N TRP A 114 -21.12 -5.15 4.43
CA TRP A 114 -19.97 -5.58 3.62
C TRP A 114 -18.82 -6.14 4.47
N PRO A 115 -18.09 -7.17 3.99
CA PRO A 115 -18.35 -7.93 2.77
C PRO A 115 -19.61 -8.80 2.90
N THR A 116 -20.28 -9.05 1.76
CA THR A 116 -21.40 -9.99 1.69
C THR A 116 -20.85 -11.42 1.76
N PRO A 117 -21.66 -12.45 2.10
CA PRO A 117 -21.20 -13.83 2.07
C PRO A 117 -20.62 -14.25 0.71
N THR A 118 -21.22 -13.76 -0.39
CA THR A 118 -20.72 -13.98 -1.76
C THR A 118 -19.37 -13.32 -1.98
N GLU A 119 -19.17 -12.13 -1.42
CA GLU A 119 -17.89 -11.43 -1.51
C GLU A 119 -16.81 -12.13 -0.69
N GLU A 120 -17.12 -12.52 0.56
CA GLU A 120 -16.20 -13.28 1.42
C GLU A 120 -15.77 -14.58 0.74
N ALA A 121 -16.69 -15.29 0.08
CA ALA A 121 -16.41 -16.53 -0.61
C ALA A 121 -15.36 -16.41 -1.73
N LYS A 122 -15.18 -15.23 -2.35
CA LYS A 122 -14.15 -15.00 -3.38
C LYS A 122 -12.73 -15.10 -2.82
N TYR A 123 -12.54 -14.79 -1.53
CA TYR A 123 -11.24 -14.75 -0.88
C TYR A 123 -10.88 -16.08 -0.17
N LEU A 124 -11.82 -17.03 -0.11
CA LEU A 124 -11.57 -18.34 0.45
C LEU A 124 -10.88 -19.22 -0.60
N VAL A 125 -9.58 -19.48 -0.42
CA VAL A 125 -8.84 -20.42 -1.26
C VAL A 125 -9.35 -21.83 -0.98
N ARG A 126 -9.97 -22.48 -1.97
CA ARG A 126 -10.22 -23.93 -1.90
C ARG A 126 -8.87 -24.63 -1.84
N SER A 127 -8.60 -25.39 -0.77
CA SER A 127 -7.32 -26.08 -0.62
C SER A 127 -7.11 -27.04 -1.79
N SER A 128 -6.26 -26.67 -2.76
CA SER A 128 -5.78 -27.63 -3.75
C SER A 128 -4.54 -28.31 -3.18
N ALA A 129 -4.61 -29.63 -3.02
CA ALA A 129 -3.53 -30.45 -2.46
C ALA A 129 -2.29 -30.58 -3.37
N SER A 130 -2.21 -29.79 -4.45
CA SER A 130 -1.14 -29.88 -5.44
C SER A 130 -0.07 -28.82 -5.20
N ARG A 131 0.87 -29.11 -4.29
CA ARG A 131 2.14 -28.38 -4.21
C ARG A 131 3.12 -28.96 -5.23
N LYS A 132 2.97 -28.58 -6.51
CA LYS A 132 4.07 -28.76 -7.46
C LYS A 132 5.20 -27.81 -7.07
N ARG A 133 6.36 -28.37 -6.71
CA ARG A 133 7.57 -27.62 -6.41
C ARG A 133 8.10 -27.04 -7.72
N MET A 134 7.76 -25.79 -8.03
CA MET A 134 8.30 -25.09 -9.20
C MET A 134 9.80 -24.83 -8.98
N SER A 135 10.66 -25.45 -9.78
CA SER A 135 12.07 -25.07 -9.84
C SER A 135 12.22 -23.91 -10.81
N PHE A 136 12.48 -22.70 -10.30
CA PHE A 136 12.84 -21.57 -11.15
C PHE A 136 14.29 -21.77 -11.63
N LYS A 137 14.50 -21.82 -12.95
CA LYS A 137 15.83 -21.70 -13.56
C LYS A 137 15.91 -20.34 -14.23
N ALA A 138 16.66 -19.42 -13.64
CA ALA A 138 16.91 -18.11 -14.22
C ALA A 138 17.72 -18.30 -15.52
N LEU A 139 17.12 -18.04 -16.67
CA LEU A 139 17.82 -17.87 -17.94
C LEU A 139 18.31 -16.42 -18.03
N VAL A 140 19.28 -16.04 -17.18
CA VAL A 140 19.86 -14.70 -17.26
C VAL A 140 21.36 -14.81 -17.30
N ASN A 141 21.92 -14.71 -18.51
CA ASN A 141 23.34 -14.45 -18.70
C ASN A 141 23.52 -12.95 -18.47
N VAL A 142 23.70 -12.53 -17.20
CA VAL A 142 23.79 -11.12 -16.85
C VAL A 142 25.18 -10.61 -17.24
N GLN A 143 25.28 -9.94 -18.41
CA GLN A 143 26.46 -9.14 -18.72
C GLN A 143 26.43 -7.87 -17.87
N LEU A 144 27.45 -7.67 -17.04
CA LEU A 144 27.53 -6.51 -16.15
C LEU A 144 27.86 -5.24 -16.95
N PRO A 145 27.01 -4.20 -16.90
CA PRO A 145 27.29 -2.94 -17.60
C PRO A 145 28.30 -2.10 -16.80
N GLN A 146 28.95 -1.13 -17.47
CA GLN A 146 29.82 -0.16 -16.78
C GLN A 146 29.05 0.83 -15.88
N SER A 147 27.76 1.03 -16.17
CA SER A 147 26.88 1.93 -15.43
C SER A 147 25.43 1.47 -15.55
N PHE A 148 24.60 1.91 -14.60
CA PHE A 148 23.20 1.52 -14.48
C PHE A 148 22.35 2.68 -13.97
N GLU A 149 21.04 2.59 -14.15
CA GLU A 149 20.09 3.60 -13.70
C GLU A 149 19.55 3.31 -12.30
N LYS A 150 19.34 4.39 -11.53
CA LYS A 150 18.66 4.34 -10.23
C LYS A 150 17.86 5.60 -9.96
N ILE A 151 16.85 5.48 -9.11
CA ILE A 151 16.07 6.59 -8.59
C ILE A 151 16.71 7.10 -7.31
N VAL A 152 16.98 8.40 -7.26
CA VAL A 152 17.47 9.09 -6.07
C VAL A 152 16.49 10.14 -5.60
N VAL A 153 16.40 10.31 -4.29
CA VAL A 153 15.78 11.49 -3.67
C VAL A 153 16.82 12.61 -3.72
N HIS A 154 16.51 13.70 -4.41
CA HIS A 154 17.40 14.87 -4.52
C HIS A 154 16.93 16.06 -3.68
N THR A 155 15.65 16.07 -3.28
CA THR A 155 15.06 17.12 -2.44
C THR A 155 14.03 16.50 -1.49
N LEU A 156 13.99 16.96 -0.23
CA LEU A 156 12.98 16.48 0.73
C LEU A 156 11.58 16.98 0.36
N SER A 157 10.65 16.07 0.08
CA SER A 157 9.25 16.40 -0.19
C SER A 157 8.35 15.17 -0.09
N HIS A 158 7.08 15.40 0.25
CA HIS A 158 6.02 14.39 0.20
C HIS A 158 5.50 14.15 -1.22
N ASN A 159 5.79 15.07 -2.15
CA ASN A 159 5.53 14.84 -3.57
C ASN A 159 6.70 14.02 -4.14
N PHE A 160 6.53 12.69 -4.19
CA PHE A 160 7.58 11.76 -4.63
C PHE A 160 8.13 12.09 -6.02
N ARG A 161 7.25 12.51 -6.95
CA ARG A 161 7.64 12.88 -8.32
C ARG A 161 8.59 14.07 -8.34
N ASN A 162 8.36 15.07 -7.48
CA ASN A 162 9.21 16.26 -7.39
C ASN A 162 10.44 16.05 -6.50
N ALA A 163 10.38 15.06 -5.60
CA ALA A 163 11.47 14.73 -4.68
C ALA A 163 12.57 13.88 -5.35
N THR A 164 12.24 13.19 -6.44
CA THR A 164 13.08 12.15 -7.04
C THR A 164 13.40 12.39 -8.51
N CYS A 165 14.53 11.86 -8.94
CA CYS A 165 14.93 11.79 -10.34
C CYS A 165 15.67 10.48 -10.64
N ILE A 166 15.72 10.12 -11.92
CA ILE A 166 16.54 8.99 -12.39
C ILE A 166 17.95 9.53 -12.68
N ILE A 167 18.96 8.87 -12.15
CA ILE A 167 20.37 9.13 -12.46
C ILE A 167 21.04 7.87 -12.99
N ARG A 168 22.13 8.06 -13.72
CA ARG A 168 23.03 6.98 -14.13
C ARG A 168 24.24 6.94 -13.20
N ALA A 169 24.50 5.78 -12.59
CA ALA A 169 25.60 5.56 -11.66
C ALA A 169 26.58 4.51 -12.20
N PRO A 170 27.89 4.63 -11.92
CA PRO A 170 28.87 3.62 -12.33
C PRO A 170 28.68 2.33 -11.53
N LEU A 171 28.80 1.17 -12.19
CA LEU A 171 28.92 -0.12 -11.51
C LEU A 171 30.39 -0.32 -11.13
N ARG A 172 30.69 -0.37 -9.83
CA ARG A 172 32.06 -0.55 -9.33
C ARG A 172 32.37 -2.02 -9.14
N LEU A 173 33.47 -2.46 -9.73
CA LEU A 173 34.02 -3.81 -9.61
C LEU A 173 35.49 -3.73 -9.14
N PRO A 174 36.01 -4.75 -8.41
CA PRO A 174 35.29 -5.94 -7.93
C PRO A 174 34.27 -5.62 -6.83
N ILE A 175 33.32 -6.54 -6.60
CA ILE A 175 32.38 -6.43 -5.48
C ILE A 175 33.15 -6.68 -4.18
N GLU A 176 32.86 -5.88 -3.14
CA GLU A 176 33.49 -6.03 -1.83
C GLU A 176 33.27 -7.42 -1.23
N ALA A 177 34.25 -7.91 -0.48
CA ALA A 177 34.36 -9.31 -0.05
C ALA A 177 33.07 -9.93 0.52
N ASN A 178 32.36 -9.19 1.38
CA ASN A 178 31.12 -9.62 2.05
C ASN A 178 29.86 -8.98 1.43
N HIS A 179 29.85 -8.75 0.12
CA HIS A 179 28.73 -8.13 -0.57
C HIS A 179 28.27 -8.94 -1.78
N VAL A 180 27.00 -8.76 -2.12
CA VAL A 180 26.35 -9.39 -3.25
C VAL A 180 25.74 -8.30 -4.12
N LEU A 181 26.01 -8.38 -5.42
CA LEU A 181 25.35 -7.55 -6.42
C LEU A 181 24.11 -8.27 -6.92
N VAL A 182 22.95 -7.64 -6.79
CA VAL A 182 21.67 -8.16 -7.27
C VAL A 182 21.23 -7.34 -8.49
N LYS A 183 21.00 -8.00 -9.63
CA LYS A 183 20.25 -7.41 -10.75
C LYS A 183 18.78 -7.40 -10.35
N VAL A 184 18.23 -6.21 -10.11
CA VAL A 184 16.82 -6.05 -9.76
C VAL A 184 15.96 -6.36 -10.98
N ILE A 185 14.92 -7.17 -10.77
CA ILE A 185 13.90 -7.47 -11.78
C ILE A 185 12.59 -6.77 -11.42
N TYR A 186 12.21 -6.82 -10.14
CA TYR A 186 11.03 -6.15 -9.60
C TYR A 186 11.39 -5.39 -8.33
N ALA A 187 10.79 -4.24 -8.10
CA ALA A 187 10.88 -3.49 -6.86
C ALA A 187 9.50 -3.31 -6.24
N GLY A 188 9.42 -3.33 -4.91
CA GLY A 188 8.18 -3.14 -4.17
C GLY A 188 7.85 -1.66 -3.99
N VAL A 189 6.68 -1.22 -4.45
CA VAL A 189 6.17 0.14 -4.19
C VAL A 189 5.45 0.19 -2.86
N ASN A 190 5.89 1.10 -1.99
CA ASN A 190 5.48 1.19 -0.61
C ASN A 190 4.79 2.52 -0.32
N ALA A 191 3.73 2.51 0.51
CA ALA A 191 3.12 3.75 0.99
C ALA A 191 4.14 4.64 1.73
N SER A 192 5.15 4.04 2.35
CA SER A 192 6.22 4.76 3.04
C SER A 192 7.27 5.40 2.13
N ASP A 193 7.22 5.20 0.80
CA ASP A 193 8.13 5.88 -0.14
C ASP A 193 8.02 7.40 -0.02
N VAL A 194 6.80 7.93 0.12
CA VAL A 194 6.58 9.37 0.32
C VAL A 194 7.05 9.86 1.68
N ASN A 195 7.02 9.00 2.70
CA ASN A 195 7.54 9.32 4.03
C ASN A 195 9.08 9.35 4.01
N PHE A 196 9.70 8.42 3.28
CA PHE A 196 11.14 8.38 3.07
C PHE A 196 11.63 9.60 2.30
N SER A 197 10.99 9.93 1.17
CA SER A 197 11.33 11.13 0.39
C SER A 197 11.06 12.43 1.15
N SER A 198 10.16 12.42 2.14
CA SER A 198 9.93 13.56 3.06
C SER A 198 10.97 13.67 4.17
N GLY A 199 11.90 12.72 4.26
CA GLY A 199 12.94 12.66 5.29
C GLY A 199 12.48 12.16 6.67
N ARG A 200 11.27 11.59 6.78
CA ARG A 200 10.70 11.15 8.08
C ARG A 200 11.41 9.94 8.71
N TYR A 201 12.25 9.25 7.93
CA TYR A 201 13.05 8.12 8.40
C TYR A 201 14.43 8.54 8.91
N PHE A 202 14.85 9.78 8.68
CA PHE A 202 16.16 10.26 9.13
C PHE A 202 16.03 10.87 10.52
N THR A 203 16.86 10.39 11.46
CA THR A 203 16.97 10.95 12.80
C THR A 203 18.01 12.09 12.80
N GLY A 204 17.69 13.25 13.37
CA GLY A 204 18.58 14.42 13.47
C GLY A 204 17.85 15.75 13.18
N ASN A 205 18.56 16.88 13.26
CA ASN A 205 17.99 18.19 12.87
C ASN A 205 17.92 18.30 11.33
N ASN A 206 17.00 19.11 10.79
CA ASN A 206 16.79 19.26 9.34
C ASN A 206 18.07 19.62 8.54
N LYS A 207 19.04 20.32 9.15
CA LYS A 207 20.34 20.61 8.52
C LYS A 207 21.20 19.35 8.30
N ASP A 208 21.11 18.36 9.19
CA ASP A 208 21.84 17.09 9.12
C ASP A 208 21.17 16.06 8.19
N ILE A 209 19.92 16.31 7.82
CA ILE A 209 19.17 15.47 6.87
C ILE A 209 19.49 15.90 5.43
N GLY A 210 19.62 17.20 5.19
CA GLY A 210 20.00 17.73 3.88
C GLY A 210 21.38 17.24 3.40
N SER A 211 22.32 16.99 4.31
CA SER A 211 23.65 16.43 3.97
C SER A 211 23.60 14.97 3.53
N ARG A 212 22.48 14.26 3.74
CA ARG A 212 22.27 12.89 3.27
C ARG A 212 21.72 12.85 1.84
N LEU A 213 21.37 13.99 1.25
CA LEU A 213 20.94 14.08 -0.14
C LEU A 213 22.14 14.27 -1.09
N PRO A 214 22.10 13.68 -2.30
CA PRO A 214 21.08 12.76 -2.77
C PRO A 214 21.21 11.38 -2.11
N CYS A 215 20.08 10.73 -1.81
CA CYS A 215 20.04 9.35 -1.30
C CYS A 215 19.23 8.43 -2.20
N ASP A 216 19.54 7.13 -2.16
CA ASP A 216 18.91 6.13 -3.03
C ASP A 216 17.51 5.75 -2.52
N ALA A 217 16.54 5.66 -3.44
CA ALA A 217 15.13 5.39 -3.12
C ALA A 217 14.78 3.88 -3.20
N GLY A 218 13.64 3.50 -2.58
CA GLY A 218 13.10 2.14 -2.59
C GLY A 218 13.53 1.32 -1.37
N PHE A 219 12.65 0.45 -0.87
CA PHE A 219 12.84 -0.34 0.35
C PHE A 219 13.14 -1.82 0.11
N GLU A 220 12.67 -2.36 -1.01
CA GLU A 220 12.74 -3.79 -1.29
C GLU A 220 12.72 -4.07 -2.79
N ALA A 221 13.33 -5.20 -3.16
CA ALA A 221 13.34 -5.69 -4.52
C ALA A 221 13.53 -7.20 -4.56
N VAL A 222 13.15 -7.78 -5.69
CA VAL A 222 13.44 -9.17 -6.06
C VAL A 222 14.24 -9.16 -7.35
N GLY A 223 15.28 -9.98 -7.38
CA GLY A 223 16.22 -10.01 -8.49
C GLY A 223 17.01 -11.29 -8.57
N ILE A 224 18.08 -11.26 -9.33
CA ILE A 224 19.02 -12.36 -9.52
C ILE A 224 20.40 -11.93 -9.06
N ILE A 225 21.10 -12.80 -8.34
CA ILE A 225 22.49 -12.58 -7.97
C ILE A 225 23.34 -12.48 -9.25
N ALA A 226 23.93 -11.31 -9.48
CA ALA A 226 24.68 -10.99 -10.68
C ALA A 226 26.21 -11.09 -10.47
N ALA A 227 26.68 -10.76 -9.26
CA ALA A 227 28.07 -10.93 -8.84
C ALA A 227 28.14 -11.00 -7.30
N MET A 228 29.27 -11.47 -6.77
CA MET A 228 29.50 -11.60 -5.33
C MET A 228 30.96 -11.29 -5.02
N GLY A 229 31.23 -10.81 -3.81
CA GLY A 229 32.58 -10.69 -3.30
C GLY A 229 33.18 -12.04 -2.93
N ASP A 230 34.51 -12.09 -2.85
CA ASP A 230 35.28 -13.33 -2.70
C ASP A 230 35.03 -14.09 -1.38
N SER A 231 34.41 -13.45 -0.37
CA SER A 231 34.10 -14.11 0.91
C SER A 231 32.69 -14.73 0.95
N VAL A 232 31.84 -14.45 -0.04
CA VAL A 232 30.50 -15.07 -0.14
C VAL A 232 30.63 -16.47 -0.76
N ARG A 233 30.35 -17.52 0.02
CA ARG A 233 30.60 -18.93 -0.39
C ARG A 233 29.34 -19.80 -0.48
N ASP A 234 28.26 -19.39 0.18
CA ASP A 234 26.99 -20.11 0.31
C ASP A 234 25.94 -19.69 -0.73
N LEU A 235 26.25 -18.66 -1.53
CA LEU A 235 25.39 -18.18 -2.61
C LEU A 235 25.99 -18.48 -3.98
N LYS A 236 25.17 -18.35 -5.02
CA LYS A 236 25.57 -18.60 -6.41
C LYS A 236 25.00 -17.54 -7.34
N VAL A 237 25.84 -17.05 -8.25
CA VAL A 237 25.41 -16.22 -9.38
C VAL A 237 24.32 -16.94 -10.19
N GLY A 238 23.26 -16.22 -10.56
CA GLY A 238 22.08 -16.77 -11.23
C GLY A 238 20.96 -17.20 -10.28
N THR A 239 21.17 -17.18 -8.97
CA THR A 239 20.12 -17.53 -7.98
C THR A 239 19.17 -16.35 -7.74
N PRO A 240 17.84 -16.58 -7.65
CA PRO A 240 16.90 -15.57 -7.21
C PRO A 240 17.14 -15.11 -5.77
N ALA A 241 17.05 -13.81 -5.54
CA ALA A 241 17.18 -13.19 -4.24
C ALA A 241 16.10 -12.14 -4.03
N ALA A 242 15.66 -11.99 -2.79
CA ALA A 242 14.86 -10.86 -2.33
C ALA A 242 15.72 -10.03 -1.37
N ILE A 243 15.63 -8.72 -1.49
CA ILE A 243 16.36 -7.77 -0.66
C ILE A 243 15.37 -6.80 0.00
N MET A 244 15.64 -6.45 1.25
CA MET A 244 14.88 -5.45 2.02
C MET A 244 15.88 -4.43 2.55
N THR A 245 16.26 -3.49 1.68
CA THR A 245 17.27 -2.45 1.92
C THR A 245 16.88 -1.16 1.19
N PHE A 246 17.37 -0.02 1.68
CA PHE A 246 17.29 1.23 0.92
C PHE A 246 18.06 1.13 -0.40
N GLY A 247 17.58 1.86 -1.42
CA GLY A 247 18.21 1.91 -2.73
C GLY A 247 17.82 0.76 -3.66
N SER A 248 16.64 0.18 -3.46
CA SER A 248 16.12 -0.90 -4.29
C SER A 248 15.49 -0.42 -5.62
N TYR A 249 15.21 0.88 -5.76
CA TYR A 249 14.79 1.49 -7.03
C TYR A 249 16.00 1.74 -7.93
N ALA A 250 16.68 0.66 -8.28
CA ALA A 250 17.86 0.64 -9.10
C ALA A 250 17.81 -0.57 -10.02
N GLU A 251 18.50 -0.50 -11.14
CA GLU A 251 18.73 -1.68 -11.98
C GLU A 251 19.63 -2.73 -11.30
N PHE A 252 20.54 -2.27 -10.44
CA PHE A 252 21.43 -3.10 -9.64
C PHE A 252 21.56 -2.52 -8.23
N THR A 253 21.53 -3.40 -7.23
CA THR A 253 21.73 -3.02 -5.82
C THR A 253 22.78 -3.93 -5.20
N VAL A 254 23.68 -3.34 -4.43
CA VAL A 254 24.68 -4.07 -3.64
C VAL A 254 24.15 -4.24 -2.23
N VAL A 255 24.21 -5.45 -1.69
CA VAL A 255 23.77 -5.77 -0.33
C VAL A 255 24.87 -6.51 0.43
N TYR A 256 24.99 -6.21 1.71
CA TYR A 256 25.90 -6.91 2.62
C TYR A 256 25.39 -8.34 2.88
N HIS A 257 26.30 -9.30 2.85
CA HIS A 257 26.07 -10.69 3.18
C HIS A 257 27.01 -11.07 4.34
N PRO A 258 26.46 -11.30 5.55
CA PRO A 258 27.23 -11.51 6.77
C PRO A 258 28.05 -12.80 6.78
#